data_AF-A0A969KXJ8-F1
#
_entry.id   AF-A0A969KXJ8-F1
#
_cell.length_a   1.000
_cell.length_b   1.000
_cell.length_c   1.000
_cell.angle_alpha   90.00
_cell.angle_beta   90.00
_cell.angle_gamma   90.00
#
_symmetry.space_group_name_H-M   'P 1'
#
loop_
_entity.id
_entity.type
_entity.pdbx_description
1 polymer ?
#
loop_
_entity_poly.entity_id
_entity_poly.type
_entity_poly.pdbx_seq_one_letter_code
_entity_poly.pdbx_strand_id
1 'polypeptide(L)'
;MSWNKSFVLITNPPSLSVERLLSIVAPKEYRIDRTVYLYETIKHYFDEPDAIFVGEFNGCLVLIHDELTWLLLEKSLGDRAVRIINFFKNSEIVAITENGTSYSFGYALIRNQQRIRLKIGDDGEILEDVGTALDAEKELLADMNKRGQYQELVDENLYEGDSIEQAHQLAQFEVCWRVPNVLFEQYLRQKLDWLSDNLILTRCLPT
;
A
#
# COMPACT_ATOMS: atom_id res chain seq x y z
N MET A 1 -14.12 11.66 -4.67
CA MET A 1 -13.58 11.57 -3.30
C MET A 1 -12.18 11.00 -3.43
N SER A 2 -11.15 11.75 -3.04
CA SER A 2 -9.80 11.21 -2.97
C SER A 2 -9.77 10.11 -1.91
N TRP A 3 -9.25 8.95 -2.28
CA TRP A 3 -9.12 7.81 -1.38
C TRP A 3 -7.70 7.79 -0.85
N ASN A 4 -7.55 7.92 0.46
CA ASN A 4 -6.30 7.65 1.13
C ASN A 4 -6.27 6.16 1.48
N LYS A 5 -5.34 5.46 0.87
CA LYS A 5 -5.12 4.03 1.05
C LYS A 5 -3.84 3.87 1.86
N SER A 6 -3.89 3.06 2.91
CA SER A 6 -2.72 2.71 3.73
C SER A 6 -2.90 1.29 4.23
N PHE A 7 -2.46 0.34 3.41
CA PHE A 7 -2.63 -1.09 3.63
C PHE A 7 -1.29 -1.75 3.95
N VAL A 8 -1.33 -2.68 4.90
CA VAL A 8 -0.30 -3.70 5.06
C VAL A 8 -0.95 -5.06 4.87
N LEU A 9 -0.51 -5.78 3.84
CA LEU A 9 -0.98 -7.10 3.47
C LEU A 9 0.08 -8.13 3.85
N ILE A 10 -0.30 -9.18 4.56
CA ILE A 10 0.62 -10.21 5.04
C ILE A 10 0.12 -11.58 4.59
N THR A 11 0.89 -12.26 3.74
CA THR A 11 0.49 -13.58 3.21
C THR A 11 0.79 -14.70 4.19
N ASN A 12 -0.10 -15.70 4.25
CA ASN A 12 0.06 -16.87 5.11
C ASN A 12 0.44 -16.49 6.56
N PRO A 13 -0.31 -15.55 7.19
CA PRO A 13 -0.01 -15.13 8.54
C PRO A 13 -0.15 -16.33 9.50
N PRO A 14 0.62 -16.39 10.60
CA PRO A 14 0.33 -17.34 11.66
C PRO A 14 -1.07 -17.05 12.23
N SER A 15 -1.78 -18.09 12.65
CA SER A 15 -3.07 -17.94 13.34
C SER A 15 -2.86 -17.18 14.65
N LEU A 16 -3.52 -16.03 14.79
CA LEU A 16 -3.40 -15.16 15.96
C LEU A 16 -4.77 -14.57 16.31
N SER A 17 -4.99 -14.29 17.60
CA SER A 17 -6.08 -13.38 17.97
C SER A 17 -5.73 -11.93 17.60
N VAL A 18 -6.76 -11.10 17.41
CA VAL A 18 -6.60 -9.68 17.13
C VAL A 18 -5.81 -8.98 18.25
N GLU A 19 -6.05 -9.32 19.51
CA GLU A 19 -5.32 -8.74 20.66
C GLU A 19 -3.82 -9.08 20.60
N ARG A 20 -3.50 -10.33 20.25
CA ARG A 20 -2.09 -10.75 20.13
C ARG A 20 -1.41 -10.02 18.98
N LEU A 21 -2.08 -9.89 17.85
CA LEU A 21 -1.60 -9.11 16.71
C LEU A 21 -1.36 -7.64 17.09
N LEU A 22 -2.31 -6.99 17.76
CA LEU A 22 -2.19 -5.60 18.21
C LEU A 22 -0.98 -5.41 19.13
N SER A 23 -0.69 -6.36 20.03
CA SER A 23 0.51 -6.32 20.88
C SER A 23 1.84 -6.37 20.11
N ILE A 24 1.82 -6.77 18.83
CA ILE A 24 3.00 -6.85 17.96
C ILE A 24 3.11 -5.60 17.09
N VAL A 25 2.01 -5.18 16.48
CA VAL A 25 2.02 -4.13 15.45
C VAL A 25 1.85 -2.73 16.03
N ALA A 26 1.24 -2.58 17.20
CA ALA A 26 0.89 -1.30 17.80
C ALA A 26 1.76 -0.97 19.03
N PRO A 27 2.11 0.31 19.27
CA PRO A 27 2.93 0.71 20.41
C PRO A 27 2.06 1.04 21.65
N LYS A 28 0.76 1.31 21.44
CA LYS A 28 -0.23 1.62 22.46
C LYS A 28 -1.11 0.40 22.71
N GLU A 29 -1.84 0.40 23.82
CA GLU A 29 -2.93 -0.54 24.05
C GLU A 29 -4.14 -0.16 23.19
N TYR A 30 -4.79 -1.19 22.66
CA TYR A 30 -5.97 -1.06 21.80
C TYR A 30 -7.08 -1.94 22.35
N ARG A 31 -8.31 -1.44 22.26
CA ARG A 31 -9.52 -2.22 22.49
C ARG A 31 -10.20 -2.55 21.17
N ILE A 32 -10.78 -3.74 21.10
CA ILE A 32 -11.69 -4.10 20.03
C ILE A 32 -12.98 -3.31 20.23
N ASP A 33 -13.45 -2.66 19.17
CA ASP A 33 -14.67 -1.85 19.21
C ASP A 33 -15.82 -2.53 18.47
N ARG A 34 -15.71 -2.70 17.14
CA ARG A 34 -16.75 -3.32 16.31
C ARG A 34 -16.20 -3.86 15.00
N THR A 35 -17.02 -4.61 14.27
CA THR A 35 -16.74 -4.95 12.87
C THR A 35 -17.29 -3.88 11.94
N VAL A 36 -16.57 -3.60 10.86
CA VAL A 36 -16.93 -2.63 9.82
C VAL A 36 -16.59 -3.21 8.45
N TYR A 37 -17.22 -2.69 7.40
CA TYR A 37 -16.79 -2.95 6.03
C TYR A 37 -15.61 -2.07 5.63
N LEU A 38 -14.86 -2.49 4.62
CA LEU A 38 -13.72 -1.72 4.10
C LEU A 38 -14.11 -0.29 3.71
N TYR A 39 -15.26 -0.07 3.07
CA TYR A 39 -15.68 1.28 2.68
C TYR A 39 -15.80 2.26 3.86
N GLU A 40 -16.05 1.75 5.08
CA GLU A 40 -16.18 2.57 6.28
C GLU A 40 -14.83 3.06 6.79
N THR A 41 -13.74 2.34 6.51
CA THR A 41 -12.41 2.72 7.02
C THR A 41 -11.94 4.05 6.44
N ILE A 42 -12.38 4.39 5.23
CA ILE A 42 -12.10 5.68 4.57
C ILE A 42 -12.79 6.84 5.28
N LYS A 43 -14.01 6.64 5.79
CA LYS A 43 -14.71 7.67 6.55
C LYS A 43 -14.01 7.89 7.89
N HIS A 44 -13.61 6.79 8.54
CA HIS A 44 -12.97 6.82 9.84
C HIS A 44 -11.53 7.33 9.82
N TYR A 45 -10.86 7.30 8.67
CA TYR A 45 -9.51 7.83 8.50
C TYR A 45 -9.35 9.27 9.01
N PHE A 46 -10.35 10.13 8.77
CA PHE A 46 -10.30 11.54 9.20
C PHE A 46 -10.76 11.76 10.64
N ASP A 47 -11.75 10.99 11.10
CA ASP A 47 -12.34 11.18 12.43
C ASP A 47 -11.55 10.45 13.52
N GLU A 48 -10.85 9.37 13.16
CA GLU A 48 -10.17 8.44 14.07
C GLU A 48 -8.80 8.01 13.48
N PRO A 49 -7.82 8.92 13.33
CA PRO A 49 -6.56 8.64 12.64
C PRO A 49 -5.69 7.57 13.35
N ASP A 50 -5.93 7.34 14.64
CA ASP A 50 -5.26 6.31 15.45
C ASP A 50 -5.99 4.95 15.40
N ALA A 51 -7.08 4.79 14.64
CA ALA A 51 -7.78 3.51 14.55
C ALA A 51 -7.02 2.50 13.68
N ILE A 52 -6.86 1.27 14.18
CA ILE A 52 -6.32 0.14 13.38
C ILE A 52 -7.49 -0.73 12.94
N PHE A 53 -7.55 -1.03 11.65
CA PHE A 53 -8.50 -2.01 11.11
C PHE A 53 -7.78 -3.31 10.76
N VAL A 54 -8.34 -4.44 11.19
CA VAL A 54 -7.74 -5.76 11.06
C VAL A 54 -8.74 -6.73 10.48
N GLY A 55 -8.40 -7.44 9.40
CA GLY A 55 -9.22 -8.55 8.92
C GLY A 55 -8.41 -9.54 8.10
N GLU A 56 -9.06 -10.61 7.67
CA GLU A 56 -8.43 -11.63 6.83
C GLU A 56 -9.24 -11.82 5.55
N PHE A 57 -8.54 -11.96 4.43
CA PHE A 57 -9.17 -12.20 3.14
C PHE A 57 -8.24 -13.00 2.23
N ASN A 58 -8.75 -14.09 1.63
CA ASN A 58 -8.00 -14.95 0.71
C ASN A 58 -6.61 -15.38 1.23
N GLY A 59 -6.51 -15.70 2.53
CA GLY A 59 -5.26 -16.11 3.17
C GLY A 59 -4.26 -14.98 3.42
N CYS A 60 -4.69 -13.73 3.26
CA CYS A 60 -3.93 -12.54 3.63
C CYS A 60 -4.53 -11.91 4.88
N LEU A 61 -3.68 -11.56 5.84
CA LEU A 61 -4.02 -10.60 6.87
C LEU A 61 -3.96 -9.20 6.27
N VAL A 62 -5.01 -8.41 6.47
CA VAL A 62 -5.18 -7.04 6.00
C VAL A 62 -5.17 -6.13 7.22
N LEU A 63 -4.19 -5.22 7.26
CA LEU A 63 -4.08 -4.17 8.27
C LEU A 63 -4.24 -2.82 7.58
N ILE A 64 -5.04 -1.93 8.16
CA ILE A 64 -5.19 -0.56 7.67
C ILE A 64 -4.81 0.38 8.81
N HIS A 65 -3.68 1.06 8.62
CA HIS A 65 -3.15 2.07 9.54
C HIS A 65 -1.97 2.81 8.87
N ASP A 66 -1.99 4.14 8.91
CA ASP A 66 -0.96 4.97 8.27
C ASP A 66 0.43 4.76 8.83
N GLU A 67 0.58 4.95 10.14
CA GLU A 67 1.89 4.87 10.78
C GLU A 67 2.52 3.49 10.56
N LEU A 68 1.69 2.44 10.51
CA LEU A 68 2.16 1.07 10.28
C LEU A 68 2.65 0.89 8.84
N THR A 69 1.93 1.48 7.89
CA THR A 69 2.29 1.46 6.46
C THR A 69 3.59 2.22 6.24
N TRP A 70 3.68 3.45 6.75
CA TRP A 70 4.86 4.31 6.61
C TRP A 70 6.10 3.71 7.26
N LEU A 71 5.95 3.09 8.43
CA LEU A 71 7.02 2.38 9.11
C LEU A 71 7.66 1.26 8.27
N LEU A 72 6.91 0.67 7.34
CA LEU A 72 7.43 -0.32 6.38
C LEU A 72 7.97 0.29 5.09
N LEU A 73 7.63 1.55 4.80
CA LEU A 73 8.10 2.33 3.66
C LEU A 73 9.37 3.16 3.97
N GLU A 74 9.72 3.36 5.24
CA GLU A 74 10.94 4.09 5.64
C GLU A 74 12.19 3.53 4.97
N LYS A 75 13.05 4.38 4.41
CA LYS A 75 14.30 3.97 3.75
C LYS A 75 15.14 3.03 4.63
N SER A 76 15.25 3.35 5.91
CA SER A 76 15.91 2.53 6.94
C SER A 76 14.85 1.98 7.89
N LEU A 77 14.80 0.64 8.03
CA LEU A 77 13.84 -0.01 8.93
C LEU A 77 14.23 0.21 10.40
N GLY A 78 13.39 0.90 11.16
CA GLY A 78 13.53 1.01 12.61
C GLY A 78 13.18 -0.29 13.36
N ASP A 79 13.48 -0.32 14.67
CA ASP A 79 13.32 -1.51 15.52
C ASP A 79 11.90 -2.11 15.48
N ARG A 80 10.87 -1.25 15.44
CA ARG A 80 9.47 -1.71 15.38
C ARG A 80 9.17 -2.40 14.05
N ALA A 81 9.67 -1.88 12.93
CA ALA A 81 9.53 -2.53 11.63
C ALA A 81 10.24 -3.87 11.59
N VAL A 82 11.47 -3.93 12.09
CA VAL A 82 12.25 -5.16 12.21
C VAL A 82 11.53 -6.20 13.08
N ARG A 83 10.91 -5.80 14.20
CA ARG A 83 10.10 -6.71 15.03
C ARG A 83 8.91 -7.29 14.27
N ILE A 84 8.16 -6.47 13.54
CA ILE A 84 7.03 -6.93 12.72
C ILE A 84 7.51 -7.92 11.66
N ILE A 85 8.58 -7.57 10.92
CA ILE A 85 9.16 -8.42 9.88
C ILE A 85 9.62 -9.77 10.43
N ASN A 86 10.31 -9.77 11.57
CA ASN A 86 10.78 -11.00 12.23
C ASN A 86 9.63 -11.86 12.74
N PHE A 87 8.56 -11.23 13.22
CA PHE A 87 7.36 -11.95 13.64
C PHE A 87 6.72 -12.69 12.47
N PHE A 88 6.61 -12.02 11.30
CA PHE A 88 6.08 -12.58 10.06
C PHE A 88 7.17 -13.13 9.13
N LYS A 89 8.24 -13.72 9.67
CA LYS A 89 9.43 -14.13 8.90
C LYS A 89 9.18 -15.16 7.76
N ASN A 90 8.07 -15.90 7.84
CA ASN A 90 7.67 -16.89 6.84
C ASN A 90 6.61 -16.36 5.87
N SER A 91 6.25 -15.08 6.01
CA SER A 91 5.24 -14.40 5.20
C SER A 91 5.91 -13.43 4.23
N GLU A 92 5.16 -13.05 3.21
CA GLU A 92 5.43 -11.81 2.48
C GLU A 92 4.64 -10.69 3.11
N ILE A 93 5.26 -9.52 3.22
CA ILE A 93 4.63 -8.31 3.72
C ILE A 93 4.66 -7.29 2.59
N VAL A 94 3.48 -6.75 2.24
CA VAL A 94 3.32 -5.68 1.28
C VAL A 94 2.77 -4.47 2.02
N ALA A 95 3.51 -3.37 2.00
CA ALA A 95 2.99 -2.07 2.43
C ALA A 95 2.60 -1.28 1.19
N ILE A 96 1.43 -0.66 1.20
CA ILE A 96 0.88 0.08 0.07
C ILE A 96 0.25 1.36 0.60
N THR A 97 0.62 2.50 0.02
CA THR A 97 -0.07 3.77 0.24
C THR A 97 -0.35 4.49 -1.07
N GLU A 98 -1.47 5.20 -1.11
CA GLU A 98 -1.90 6.07 -2.21
C GLU A 98 -2.72 7.20 -1.60
N ASN A 99 -2.38 8.45 -1.89
CA ASN A 99 -3.12 9.64 -1.46
C ASN A 99 -3.40 10.52 -2.66
N GLY A 100 -4.62 10.40 -3.20
CA GLY A 100 -5.04 11.17 -4.37
C GLY A 100 -5.16 12.68 -4.11
N THR A 101 -5.06 13.16 -2.88
CA THR A 101 -5.10 14.60 -2.55
C THR A 101 -3.72 15.25 -2.74
N SER A 102 -2.67 14.61 -2.24
CA SER A 102 -1.29 15.05 -2.42
C SER A 102 -0.66 14.51 -3.70
N TYR A 103 -1.37 13.64 -4.42
CA TYR A 103 -0.79 12.91 -5.54
C TYR A 103 0.52 12.22 -5.10
N SER A 104 0.49 11.54 -3.94
CA SER A 104 1.57 10.68 -3.44
C SER A 104 1.23 9.18 -3.37
N PHE A 105 2.22 8.33 -3.65
CA PHE A 105 2.09 6.88 -3.57
C PHE A 105 3.33 6.23 -2.96
N GLY A 106 3.17 5.02 -2.46
CA GLY A 106 4.29 4.23 -2.00
C GLY A 106 3.96 2.74 -1.93
N TYR A 107 4.97 1.91 -2.18
CA TYR A 107 4.87 0.49 -1.90
C TYR A 107 6.21 -0.11 -1.52
N ALA A 108 6.15 -1.11 -0.63
CA ALA A 108 7.29 -1.95 -0.31
C ALA A 108 6.87 -3.42 -0.32
N LEU A 109 7.77 -4.27 -0.84
CA LEU A 109 7.66 -5.72 -0.73
C LEU A 109 8.79 -6.24 0.15
N ILE A 110 8.43 -6.96 1.21
CA ILE A 110 9.36 -7.62 2.11
C ILE A 110 9.10 -9.12 2.05
N ARG A 111 10.14 -9.91 1.78
CA ARG A 111 10.10 -11.37 1.68
C ARG A 111 11.37 -11.93 2.30
N ASN A 112 11.27 -13.05 3.02
CA ASN A 112 12.42 -13.67 3.70
C ASN A 112 13.17 -12.68 4.62
N GLN A 113 12.41 -11.82 5.31
CA GLN A 113 12.93 -10.75 6.20
C GLN A 113 13.79 -9.69 5.49
N GLN A 114 13.78 -9.63 4.15
CA GLN A 114 14.51 -8.64 3.38
C GLN A 114 13.55 -7.81 2.53
N ARG A 115 13.82 -6.50 2.45
CA ARG A 115 13.09 -5.63 1.54
C ARG A 115 13.58 -5.87 0.11
N ILE A 116 12.68 -6.37 -0.73
CA ILE A 116 12.93 -6.70 -2.14
C ILE A 116 12.68 -5.48 -3.04
N ARG A 117 11.70 -4.66 -2.66
CA ARG A 117 11.28 -3.47 -3.38
C ARG A 117 10.88 -2.36 -2.42
N LEU A 118 11.26 -1.13 -2.74
CA LEU A 118 10.67 0.11 -2.23
C LEU A 118 10.49 1.05 -3.41
N LYS A 119 9.30 1.63 -3.56
CA LYS A 119 9.13 2.82 -4.39
C LYS A 119 8.21 3.81 -3.68
N ILE A 120 8.58 5.08 -3.70
CA ILE A 120 7.79 6.19 -3.17
C ILE A 120 7.81 7.31 -4.20
N GLY A 121 6.66 7.90 -4.46
CA GLY A 121 6.54 9.11 -5.27
C GLY A 121 5.59 10.12 -4.65
N ASP A 122 5.84 11.39 -4.93
CA ASP A 122 5.04 12.53 -4.48
C ASP A 122 5.09 13.62 -5.55
N ASP A 123 3.95 14.26 -5.80
CA ASP A 123 3.81 15.42 -6.70
C ASP A 123 4.52 15.27 -8.07
N GLY A 124 4.35 14.11 -8.72
CA GLY A 124 4.96 13.84 -10.03
C GLY A 124 6.42 13.38 -10.01
N GLU A 125 7.06 13.30 -8.83
CA GLU A 125 8.45 12.87 -8.68
C GLU A 125 8.59 11.51 -8.00
N ILE A 126 9.57 10.71 -8.43
CA ILE A 126 9.96 9.47 -7.74
C ILE A 126 11.03 9.80 -6.70
N LEU A 127 10.65 9.75 -5.42
CA LEU A 127 11.52 10.10 -4.29
C LEU A 127 12.47 8.96 -3.90
N GLU A 128 11.97 7.72 -3.93
CA GLU A 128 12.76 6.52 -3.62
C GLU A 128 12.46 5.42 -4.65
N ASP A 129 13.50 4.78 -5.17
CA ASP A 129 13.40 3.64 -6.10
C ASP A 129 14.52 2.64 -5.75
N VAL A 130 14.20 1.67 -4.88
CA VAL A 130 15.17 0.72 -4.33
C VAL A 130 14.74 -0.71 -4.63
N GLY A 131 15.70 -1.56 -4.96
CA GLY A 131 15.46 -2.99 -5.23
C GLY A 131 15.10 -3.29 -6.68
N THR A 132 14.70 -4.52 -6.94
CA THR A 132 14.39 -4.98 -8.31
C THR A 132 12.94 -4.74 -8.64
N ALA A 133 12.65 -4.20 -9.82
CA ALA A 133 11.29 -4.01 -10.31
C ALA A 133 10.48 -5.32 -10.21
N LEU A 134 9.30 -5.21 -9.61
CA LEU A 134 8.33 -6.29 -9.48
C LEU A 134 7.77 -6.65 -10.84
N ASP A 135 7.30 -7.88 -10.98
CA ASP A 135 6.66 -8.32 -12.23
C ASP A 135 5.38 -7.53 -12.49
N ALA A 136 4.63 -7.16 -11.45
CA ALA A 136 3.49 -6.24 -11.55
C ALA A 136 3.86 -4.88 -12.19
N GLU A 137 5.03 -4.31 -11.86
CA GLU A 137 5.50 -3.05 -12.47
C GLU A 137 5.78 -3.24 -13.96
N LYS A 138 6.47 -4.35 -14.30
CA LYS A 138 6.86 -4.65 -15.68
C LYS A 138 5.65 -4.98 -16.55
N GLU A 139 4.73 -5.78 -16.04
CA GLU A 139 3.52 -6.19 -16.75
C GLU A 139 2.61 -5.00 -17.01
N LEU A 140 2.42 -4.11 -16.02
CA LEU A 140 1.66 -2.88 -16.18
C LEU A 140 2.27 -1.99 -17.26
N LEU A 141 3.58 -1.73 -17.18
CA LEU A 141 4.28 -0.93 -18.19
C LEU A 141 4.21 -1.56 -19.58
N ALA A 142 4.36 -2.88 -19.68
CA ALA A 142 4.27 -3.60 -20.95
C ALA A 142 2.86 -3.54 -21.55
N ASP A 143 1.81 -3.72 -20.75
CA ASP A 143 0.42 -3.60 -21.19
C ASP A 143 0.10 -2.17 -21.65
N MET A 144 0.53 -1.15 -20.91
CA MET A 144 0.34 0.25 -21.28
C MET A 144 1.06 0.61 -22.58
N ASN A 145 2.30 0.16 -22.77
CA ASN A 145 3.02 0.34 -24.03
C ASN A 145 2.31 -0.35 -25.19
N LYS A 146 1.86 -1.60 -24.99
CA LYS A 146 1.14 -2.36 -26.01
C LYS A 146 -0.16 -1.67 -26.46
N ARG A 147 -0.82 -0.96 -25.55
CA ARG A 147 -2.07 -0.22 -25.81
C ARG A 147 -1.84 1.21 -26.29
N GLY A 148 -0.60 1.69 -26.37
CA GLY A 148 -0.28 3.08 -26.69
C GLY A 148 -0.49 4.07 -25.53
N GLN A 149 -1.02 3.62 -24.40
CA GLN A 149 -1.38 4.47 -23.25
C GLN A 149 -0.18 5.16 -22.61
N TYR A 150 1.01 4.53 -22.66
CA TYR A 150 2.21 5.20 -22.17
C TYR A 150 2.59 6.40 -23.04
N GLN A 151 2.47 6.26 -24.37
CA GLN A 151 2.74 7.37 -25.29
C GLN A 151 1.68 8.47 -25.15
N GLU A 152 0.41 8.11 -24.98
CA GLU A 152 -0.67 9.07 -24.69
C GLU A 152 -0.34 9.90 -23.45
N LEU A 153 0.15 9.28 -22.36
CA LEU A 153 0.59 10.01 -21.17
C LEU A 153 1.78 10.94 -21.43
N VAL A 154 2.74 10.52 -22.26
CA VAL A 154 3.86 11.39 -22.63
C VAL A 154 3.35 12.60 -23.41
N ASP A 155 2.47 12.38 -24.38
CA ASP A 155 1.91 13.45 -25.21
C ASP A 155 1.04 14.41 -24.38
N GLU A 156 0.26 13.90 -23.41
CA GLU A 156 -0.57 14.70 -22.49
C GLU A 156 0.27 15.55 -21.51
N ASN A 157 1.48 15.11 -21.18
CA ASN A 157 2.39 15.82 -20.28
C ASN A 157 3.43 16.69 -21.00
N LEU A 158 3.39 16.75 -22.33
CA LEU A 158 4.31 17.56 -23.14
C LEU A 158 3.71 18.94 -23.41
N TYR A 159 3.96 19.92 -22.54
CA TYR A 159 3.51 21.30 -22.74
C TYR A 159 4.56 22.16 -23.48
N GLU A 160 4.14 23.34 -23.96
CA GLU A 160 5.04 24.28 -24.63
C GLU A 160 6.14 24.75 -23.66
N GLY A 161 7.38 24.35 -23.96
CA GLY A 161 8.55 24.67 -23.14
C GLY A 161 9.09 23.50 -22.32
N ASP A 162 8.36 22.38 -22.23
CA ASP A 162 8.82 21.16 -21.54
C ASP A 162 9.79 20.35 -22.41
N SER A 163 10.69 19.62 -21.76
CA SER A 163 11.52 18.62 -22.41
C SER A 163 10.78 17.29 -22.53
N ILE A 164 11.09 16.51 -23.56
CA ILE A 164 10.52 15.18 -23.75
C ILE A 164 10.86 14.25 -22.56
N GLU A 165 12.03 14.44 -21.94
CA GLU A 165 12.43 13.71 -20.74
C GLU A 165 11.52 14.02 -19.54
N GLN A 166 11.10 15.28 -19.37
CA GLN A 166 10.16 15.66 -18.31
C GLN A 166 8.79 14.99 -18.51
N ALA A 167 8.28 15.00 -19.75
CA ALA A 167 7.05 14.30 -20.09
C ALA A 167 7.15 12.79 -19.83
N HIS A 168 8.29 12.17 -20.14
CA HIS A 168 8.55 10.76 -19.82
C HIS A 168 8.61 10.49 -18.31
N GLN A 169 9.18 11.41 -17.51
CA GLN A 169 9.23 11.28 -16.05
C GLN A 169 7.82 11.31 -15.45
N LEU A 170 6.97 12.24 -15.88
CA LEU A 170 5.57 12.32 -15.44
C LEU A 170 4.76 11.08 -15.89
N ALA A 171 4.95 10.62 -17.12
CA ALA A 171 4.33 9.38 -17.59
C ALA A 171 4.80 8.16 -16.76
N GLN A 172 6.09 8.11 -16.39
CA GLN A 172 6.62 7.06 -15.52
C GLN A 172 6.04 7.15 -14.11
N PHE A 173 5.87 8.35 -13.57
CA PHE A 173 5.20 8.59 -12.30
C PHE A 173 3.77 8.05 -12.33
N GLU A 174 3.00 8.40 -13.36
CA GLU A 174 1.63 7.91 -13.60
C GLU A 174 1.54 6.38 -13.69
N VAL A 175 2.51 5.72 -14.31
CA VAL A 175 2.59 4.25 -14.30
C VAL A 175 2.80 3.74 -12.89
N CYS A 176 3.75 4.31 -12.14
CA CYS A 176 4.07 3.88 -10.79
C CYS A 176 2.93 4.15 -9.80
N TRP A 177 2.18 5.23 -9.98
CA TRP A 177 0.96 5.59 -9.26
C TRP A 177 -0.08 4.47 -9.27
N ARG A 178 -0.15 3.72 -10.37
CA ARG A 178 -1.15 2.65 -10.58
C ARG A 178 -0.73 1.32 -9.96
N VAL A 179 0.56 1.12 -9.67
CA VAL A 179 1.13 -0.12 -9.12
C VAL A 179 0.51 -0.51 -7.76
N PRO A 180 0.31 0.40 -6.79
CA PRO A 180 -0.45 0.14 -5.57
C PRO A 180 -1.74 -0.67 -5.77
N ASN A 181 -2.57 -0.29 -6.74
CA ASN A 181 -3.83 -0.98 -7.02
C ASN A 181 -3.60 -2.35 -7.64
N VAL A 182 -2.63 -2.49 -8.55
CA VAL A 182 -2.25 -3.78 -9.13
C VAL A 182 -1.78 -4.76 -8.05
N LEU A 183 -0.92 -4.30 -7.13
CA LEU A 183 -0.45 -5.11 -6.01
C LEU A 183 -1.59 -5.51 -5.08
N PHE A 184 -2.46 -4.56 -4.73
CA PHE A 184 -3.62 -4.85 -3.89
C PHE A 184 -4.51 -5.93 -4.51
N GLU A 185 -4.84 -5.82 -5.80
CA GLU A 185 -5.63 -6.81 -6.53
C GLU A 185 -4.92 -8.16 -6.66
N GLN A 186 -3.59 -8.16 -6.88
CA GLN A 186 -2.80 -9.38 -6.97
C GLN A 186 -2.81 -10.17 -5.65
N TYR A 187 -2.65 -9.49 -4.53
CA TYR A 187 -2.57 -10.13 -3.21
C TYR A 187 -3.93 -10.59 -2.70
N LEU A 188 -4.98 -9.77 -2.88
CA LEU A 188 -6.33 -10.11 -2.43
C LEU A 188 -7.15 -10.87 -3.47
N ARG A 189 -6.66 -11.00 -4.70
CA ARG A 189 -7.30 -11.67 -5.84
C ARG A 189 -8.69 -11.13 -6.17
N GLN A 190 -8.91 -9.85 -5.90
CA GLN A 190 -10.21 -9.21 -6.06
C GLN A 190 -10.04 -7.70 -6.20
N LYS A 191 -10.95 -7.08 -6.97
CA LYS A 191 -10.97 -5.63 -7.15
C LYS A 191 -11.35 -4.90 -5.87
N LEU A 192 -10.75 -3.73 -5.67
CA LEU A 192 -10.98 -2.89 -4.50
C LEU A 192 -12.44 -2.44 -4.37
N ASP A 193 -13.11 -2.13 -5.49
CA ASP A 193 -14.55 -1.78 -5.49
C ASP A 193 -15.42 -2.90 -4.93
N TRP A 194 -15.13 -4.15 -5.30
CA TRP A 194 -15.86 -5.29 -4.74
C TRP A 194 -15.53 -5.50 -3.27
N LEU A 195 -14.26 -5.35 -2.89
CA LEU A 195 -13.82 -5.52 -1.50
C LEU A 195 -14.41 -4.46 -0.58
N SER A 196 -14.73 -3.27 -1.08
CA SER A 196 -15.35 -2.20 -0.31
C SER A 196 -16.57 -2.67 0.47
N ASP A 197 -17.43 -3.49 -0.16
CA ASP A 197 -18.68 -3.99 0.39
C ASP A 197 -18.60 -5.42 0.95
N ASN A 198 -17.47 -6.11 0.77
CA ASN A 198 -17.35 -7.55 1.07
C ASN A 198 -16.20 -7.88 2.04
N LEU A 199 -15.23 -7.00 2.21
CA LEU A 199 -14.17 -7.16 3.18
C LEU A 199 -14.64 -6.63 4.54
N ILE A 200 -14.81 -7.55 5.48
CA ILE A 200 -15.15 -7.23 6.86
C ILE A 200 -13.87 -7.14 7.68
N LEU A 201 -13.74 -6.05 8.43
CA LEU A 201 -12.60 -5.73 9.26
C LEU A 201 -13.06 -5.50 10.70
N THR A 202 -12.18 -5.78 11.65
CA THR A 202 -12.34 -5.43 13.07
C THR A 202 -11.69 -4.06 13.29
N ARG A 203 -12.49 -3.09 13.72
CA ARG A 203 -12.04 -1.78 14.16
C ARG A 203 -11.50 -1.87 15.57
N CYS A 204 -10.28 -1.38 15.76
CA CYS A 204 -9.59 -1.32 17.04
C CYS A 204 -9.24 0.13 17.34
N LEU A 205 -9.56 0.58 18.55
CA LEU A 205 -9.31 1.96 18.99
C LEU A 205 -8.27 1.99 20.11
N PRO A 206 -7.42 3.04 20.18
CA PRO A 206 -6.53 3.21 21.32
C PRO A 206 -7.35 3.34 22.62
N THR A 207 -6.82 2.79 23.71
CA THR A 207 -7.40 2.91 25.06
C THR A 207 -6.97 4.19 25.77
#